data_AF-A0A964ZM34-F1
#
_entry.id   AF-A0A964ZM34-F1
#
_cell.length_a   1.000
_cell.length_b   1.000
_cell.length_c   1.000
_cell.angle_alpha   90.00
_cell.angle_beta   90.00
_cell.angle_gamma   90.00
#
_symmetry.space_group_name_H-M   'P 1'
#
loop_
_entity.id
_entity.type
_entity.pdbx_description
1 polymer ?
#
loop_
_entity_poly.entity_id
_entity_poly.type
_entity_poly.pdbx_seq_one_letter_code
_entity_poly.pdbx_strand_id
1 'polypeptide(L)'
;GGTMNGYCSDITRCVYLGEPPADVQRAWNDLRRAQEAGVQAGVVGATCESVDTAARSVLEDAGWGDYFIHRTGHGIGMEAHEEPYMVHGTT
;
A
#
# COMPACT_ATOMS: atom_id res chain seq x y z
N GLY A 1 8.42 -12.08 0.96
CA GLY A 1 7.81 -12.92 -0.07
C GLY A 1 8.60 -14.19 -0.33
N GLY A 2 8.30 -14.86 -1.45
CA GLY A 2 9.01 -16.06 -1.92
C GLY A 2 8.56 -16.47 -3.33
N THR A 3 9.30 -17.39 -3.95
CA THR A 3 9.03 -17.89 -5.30
C THR A 3 8.57 -19.35 -5.27
N MET A 4 7.51 -19.68 -6.02
CA MET A 4 7.02 -21.05 -6.18
C MET A 4 6.47 -21.24 -7.60
N ASN A 5 6.85 -22.33 -8.27
CA ASN A 5 6.37 -22.68 -9.61
C ASN A 5 6.47 -21.56 -10.65
N GLY A 6 7.53 -20.75 -10.58
CA GLY A 6 7.75 -19.62 -11.50
C GLY A 6 6.97 -18.35 -11.17
N TYR A 7 6.27 -18.29 -10.03
CA TYR A 7 5.54 -17.10 -9.57
C TYR A 7 6.10 -16.54 -8.27
N CYS A 8 5.98 -15.22 -8.10
CA CYS A 8 6.37 -14.45 -6.94
C CYS A 8 5.19 -14.19 -5.99
N SER A 9 5.50 -14.12 -4.70
CA SER A 9 4.62 -13.56 -3.67
C SER A 9 5.37 -12.48 -2.91
N ASP A 10 4.67 -11.46 -2.43
CA ASP A 10 5.25 -10.43 -1.57
C ASP A 10 4.31 -10.00 -0.45
N ILE A 11 4.88 -9.73 0.73
CA ILE A 11 4.13 -9.36 1.92
C ILE A 11 5.02 -8.53 2.84
N THR A 12 4.45 -7.44 3.36
CA THR A 12 5.05 -6.63 4.40
C THR A 12 4.16 -6.64 5.63
N ARG A 13 4.76 -6.76 6.82
CA ARG A 13 4.09 -6.61 8.12
C ARG A 13 4.99 -5.78 9.03
N CYS A 14 4.39 -4.86 9.75
CA CYS A 14 5.05 -4.09 10.80
C CYS A 14 4.51 -4.58 12.15
N VAL A 15 5.43 -5.01 13.03
CA VAL A 15 5.12 -5.48 14.39
C VAL A 15 5.97 -4.71 15.39
N TYR A 16 5.44 -4.52 16.59
CA TYR A 16 6.15 -3.92 17.72
C TYR A 16 6.28 -4.96 18.84
N LEU A 17 7.44 -5.01 19.49
CA LEU A 17 7.68 -5.93 20.62
C LEU A 17 7.47 -5.18 21.94
N GLY A 18 6.43 -5.55 22.68
CA GLY A 18 6.00 -4.85 23.89
C GLY A 18 4.91 -3.81 23.60
N GLU A 19 4.83 -2.76 24.43
CA GLU A 19 3.85 -1.69 24.27
C GLU A 19 4.41 -0.57 23.35
N PRO A 20 3.76 -0.26 22.21
CA PRO A 20 4.22 0.80 21.33
C PRO A 20 4.01 2.19 21.95
N PRO A 21 4.96 3.12 21.76
CA PRO A 21 4.72 4.54 22.00
C PRO A 21 3.49 5.05 21.24
N ALA A 22 2.81 6.07 21.78
CA ALA A 22 1.54 6.55 21.26
C ALA A 22 1.62 7.08 19.81
N ASP A 23 2.75 7.70 19.45
CA ASP A 23 3.04 8.19 18.09
C ASP A 23 3.23 7.04 17.09
N VAL A 24 3.95 5.97 17.49
CA VAL A 24 4.09 4.74 16.70
C VAL A 24 2.75 4.06 16.50
N GLN A 25 1.94 3.95 17.57
CA GLN A 25 0.61 3.36 17.51
C GLN A 25 -0.32 4.18 16.60
N ARG A 26 -0.25 5.52 16.65
CA ARG A 26 -0.99 6.41 15.74
C ARG A 26 -0.56 6.18 14.28
N ALA A 27 0.73 6.23 13.99
CA ALA A 27 1.25 6.04 12.64
C ALA A 27 0.84 4.68 12.06
N TRP A 28 0.93 3.61 12.86
CA TRP A 28 0.51 2.27 12.43
C TRP A 28 -0.99 2.19 12.16
N ASN A 29 -1.83 2.82 13.00
CA ASN A 29 -3.28 2.84 12.79
C ASN A 29 -3.67 3.61 11.53
N ASP A 30 -3.05 4.75 11.26
CA ASP A 30 -3.29 5.54 10.05
C ASP A 30 -2.81 4.78 8.80
N LEU A 31 -1.63 4.16 8.85
CA LEU A 31 -1.12 3.30 7.78
C LEU A 31 -2.05 2.11 7.50
N ARG A 32 -2.58 1.47 8.56
CA ARG A 32 -3.53 0.36 8.41
C ARG A 32 -4.81 0.81 7.71
N ARG A 33 -5.34 1.99 8.06
CA ARG A 33 -6.53 2.57 7.40
C ARG A 33 -6.26 2.88 5.93
N ALA A 34 -5.09 3.43 5.61
CA ALA A 34 -4.69 3.70 4.23
C ALA A 34 -4.59 2.42 3.39
N GLN A 35 -3.99 1.37 3.97
CA GLN A 35 -3.88 0.06 3.33
C GLN A 35 -5.27 -0.57 3.09
N GLU A 36 -6.17 -0.47 4.07
CA GLU A 36 -7.54 -0.94 3.95
C GLU A 36 -8.31 -0.19 2.85
N ALA A 37 -8.18 1.14 2.78
CA ALA A 37 -8.78 1.96 1.74
C ALA A 37 -8.30 1.58 0.34
N GLY A 38 -6.98 1.39 0.16
CA GLY A 38 -6.40 0.94 -1.11
C GLY A 38 -6.93 -0.44 -1.54
N VAL A 39 -7.05 -1.39 -0.61
CA VAL A 39 -7.63 -2.72 -0.91
C VAL A 39 -9.10 -2.62 -1.32
N GLN A 40 -9.90 -1.82 -0.63
CA GLN A 40 -11.32 -1.65 -0.98
C GLN A 40 -11.53 -0.95 -2.32
N ALA A 41 -10.61 -0.06 -2.72
CA ALA A 41 -10.63 0.60 -4.02
C ALA A 41 -10.25 -0.35 -5.18
N GLY A 42 -9.54 -1.44 -4.89
CA GLY A 42 -9.09 -2.43 -5.86
C GLY A 42 -10.23 -3.33 -6.38
N VAL A 43 -11.14 -2.77 -7.16
CA VAL A 43 -12.27 -3.48 -7.80
C VAL A 43 -12.14 -3.51 -9.32
N VAL A 44 -12.86 -4.44 -9.95
CA VAL A 44 -12.89 -4.52 -11.43
C VAL A 44 -13.39 -3.20 -12.01
N GLY A 45 -12.62 -2.63 -12.93
CA GLY A 45 -12.91 -1.36 -13.59
C GLY A 45 -12.35 -0.12 -12.87
N ALA A 46 -11.75 -0.26 -11.69
CA ALA A 46 -11.01 0.82 -11.06
C ALA A 46 -9.72 1.13 -11.83
N THR A 47 -9.36 2.42 -11.90
CA THR A 47 -8.07 2.85 -12.44
C THR A 47 -6.97 2.63 -11.41
N CYS A 48 -5.73 2.41 -11.83
CA CYS A 48 -4.62 2.20 -10.89
C CYS A 48 -4.34 3.47 -10.06
N GLU A 49 -4.54 4.64 -10.64
CA GLU A 49 -4.52 5.92 -9.95
C GLU A 49 -5.60 6.03 -8.87
N SER A 50 -6.80 5.51 -9.08
CA SER A 50 -7.86 5.55 -8.06
C SER A 50 -7.50 4.73 -6.81
N VAL A 51 -6.78 3.62 -6.99
CA VAL A 51 -6.25 2.80 -5.89
C VAL A 51 -5.15 3.55 -5.13
N ASP A 52 -4.21 4.20 -5.83
CA ASP A 52 -3.18 5.04 -5.18
C ASP A 52 -3.81 6.20 -4.42
N THR A 53 -4.76 6.90 -5.04
CA THR A 53 -5.47 8.04 -4.45
C THR A 53 -6.17 7.62 -3.15
N ALA A 54 -6.88 6.49 -3.15
CA ALA A 54 -7.61 6.01 -1.98
C ALA A 54 -6.69 5.76 -0.76
N ALA A 55 -5.50 5.21 -0.97
CA ALA A 55 -4.53 5.02 0.11
C ALA A 55 -3.81 6.33 0.48
N ARG A 56 -3.37 7.10 -0.52
CA ARG A 56 -2.59 8.33 -0.36
C ARG A 56 -3.39 9.40 0.38
N SER A 57 -4.65 9.62 0.03
CA SER A 57 -5.49 10.64 0.68
C SER A 57 -5.65 10.37 2.18
N VAL A 58 -5.77 9.11 2.62
CA VAL A 58 -5.84 8.78 4.04
C VAL A 58 -4.57 9.20 4.79
N LEU A 59 -3.39 9.01 4.18
CA LEU A 59 -2.12 9.41 4.78
C LEU A 59 -1.93 10.92 4.76
N GLU A 60 -2.31 11.59 3.67
CA GLU A 60 -2.27 13.06 3.55
C GLU A 60 -3.18 13.72 4.59
N ASP A 61 -4.42 13.27 4.72
CA ASP A 61 -5.39 13.79 5.71
C ASP A 61 -4.91 13.55 7.16
N ALA A 62 -4.16 12.48 7.40
CA ALA A 62 -3.54 12.19 8.68
C ALA A 62 -2.22 12.96 8.92
N GLY A 63 -1.77 13.79 7.97
CA GLY A 63 -0.55 14.60 8.08
C GLY A 63 0.74 13.83 7.77
N TRP A 64 0.65 12.70 7.07
CA TRP A 64 1.79 11.85 6.70
C TRP A 64 2.20 11.98 5.23
N GLY A 65 1.58 12.87 4.45
CA GLY A 65 1.78 12.99 2.99
C GLY A 65 3.26 13.10 2.58
N ASP A 66 4.03 13.97 3.25
CA ASP A 66 5.45 14.18 2.95
C ASP A 66 6.33 12.94 3.20
N TYR A 67 5.84 11.98 3.99
CA TYR A 67 6.55 10.73 4.29
C TYR A 67 6.18 9.60 3.31
N PHE A 68 5.11 9.74 2.53
CA PHE A 68 4.65 8.72 1.59
C PHE A 68 5.15 8.97 0.16
N ILE A 69 6.44 8.68 -0.04
CA ILE A 69 7.21 9.07 -1.23
C ILE A 69 7.19 8.06 -2.39
N HIS A 70 6.63 6.87 -2.19
CA HIS A 70 6.59 5.82 -3.21
C HIS A 70 5.16 5.61 -3.75
N ARG A 71 5.05 4.83 -4.83
CA ARG A 71 3.77 4.35 -5.37
C ARG A 71 3.07 3.42 -4.37
N THR A 72 1.74 3.35 -4.40
CA THR A 72 0.97 2.46 -3.52
C THR A 72 1.23 0.98 -3.79
N GLY A 73 1.51 0.60 -5.04
CA GLY A 73 1.70 -0.81 -5.39
C GLY A 73 2.11 -1.07 -6.83
N HIS A 74 2.20 -2.34 -7.19
CA HIS A 74 2.60 -2.85 -8.49
C HIS A 74 1.98 -4.22 -8.74
N GLY A 75 2.00 -4.65 -10.01
CA GLY A 75 1.72 -6.01 -10.42
C GLY A 75 2.79 -6.98 -9.89
N ILE A 76 2.37 -8.23 -9.71
CA ILE A 76 3.24 -9.33 -9.30
C ILE A 76 2.75 -10.61 -9.98
N GLY A 77 3.69 -11.37 -10.52
CA GLY A 77 3.40 -12.57 -11.29
C GLY A 77 4.65 -13.41 -11.43
N MET A 78 5.20 -13.49 -12.65
CA MET A 78 6.49 -14.16 -12.87
C MET A 78 7.66 -13.29 -12.44
N GLU A 79 7.46 -11.97 -12.43
CA GLU A 79 8.41 -11.01 -11.87
C GLU A 79 7.87 -10.47 -10.54
N ALA A 80 8.78 -10.13 -9.63
CA ALA A 80 8.41 -9.54 -8.34
C ALA A 80 7.79 -8.14 -8.51
N HIS A 81 8.14 -7.45 -9.61
CA HIS A 81 7.61 -6.14 -9.96
C HIS A 81 7.29 -6.10 -11.46
N GLU A 82 6.01 -6.09 -11.78
CA GLU A 82 5.51 -6.00 -13.15
C GLU A 82 4.34 -5.01 -13.24
N GLU A 83 3.87 -4.73 -14.46
CA GLU A 83 2.67 -3.92 -14.68
C GLU A 83 1.39 -4.62 -14.17
N PRO A 84 0.34 -3.87 -13.81
CA PRO A 84 0.25 -2.42 -13.78
C PRO A 84 0.80 -1.82 -12.47
N TYR A 85 1.02 -0.50 -12.45
CA TYR A 85 1.50 0.22 -11.27
C TYR A 85 0.38 1.02 -10.61
N MET A 86 0.15 0.81 -9.31
CA MET A 86 -0.79 1.62 -8.52
C MET A 86 -0.13 2.94 -8.16
N VAL A 87 -0.18 3.90 -9.09
CA VAL A 87 0.47 5.21 -9.00
C VAL A 87 -0.39 6.26 -9.71
N HIS A 88 -0.35 7.49 -9.21
CA HIS A 88 -0.97 8.65 -9.86
C HIS A 88 -0.58 8.76 -11.34
N GLY A 89 -1.54 9.08 -12.21
CA GLY A 89 -1.36 9.20 -13.67
C GLY A 89 -1.52 7.90 -14.44
N THR A 90 -1.79 6.76 -13.78
CA THR A 90 -2.10 5.48 -14.44
C THR A 90 -3.62 5.27 -14.49
N THR A 91 -4.25 5.82 -15.53
CA THR A 91 -5.71 5.84 -15.74
C THR A 91 -6.22 4.61 -16.47
#